data_AF-A0AAU9Y3C3-F1
#
_entry.id   AF-A0AAU9Y3C3-F1
#
_cell.length_a   1.000
_cell.length_b   1.000
_cell.length_c   1.000
_cell.angle_alpha   90.00
_cell.angle_beta   90.00
_cell.angle_gamma   90.00
#
_symmetry.space_group_name_H-M   'P 1'
#
loop_
_entity.id
_entity.type
_entity.pdbx_description
1 polymer ?
#
loop_
_entity_poly.entity_id
_entity_poly.type
_entity_poly.pdbx_seq_one_letter_code
_entity_poly.pdbx_strand_id
1 'polypeptide(L)'
;MATAISPFASTKETTNYARLCRLLVDVGSQVLRSTFDKIHPPATLHTVLGSTSVHYATLHSLYRGRKKVLNPTQWGNLYPTHAPVSSAAFDITLLTVLLRNICGLGPPANGWDRLPLAANIGIADDIARVKYYRNTVYGHASQASVDDRSFSAYWQEIREALVRLGGAHFRAEIDNLEHDCMDPDIEEHYRELMKQWKKDDDSIKDKLEEIEGLLENMRSIMERNFRGTTDKIEIGFKEVKEKLSSLTASVENRTQEGVFDPTELINGIRQLYKTREGWLSPFPWCDEFQFFLGNIFTRLKVVRRKKTRGEITDVFVDMSSILDPYEECSAPRTVLIEGEPGMGKTTYCKKYAYDWATNKQEPQGCGSTAFKVVLLLKCRDIHSDVWEAIDDQLLPRDIDEEVKQQFFRFIRENQSSILLILDGLDELPSSKLSMFSELIEGRVLPKCHIVATARHEAGKEVRKCCDALLQIEGFTEEHVKGFVTKYFKERTDLVIKLSQRMSRDKNLREIAANPLNTALLCLLCEEFEGTLPESRAQLYLDMVECVLRRYKKGRDY
;
A
#
# COMPACT_ATOMS: atom_id res chain seq x y z
N MET A 1 2.77 37.16 44.81
CA MET A 1 2.40 36.30 43.67
C MET A 1 3.63 36.17 42.80
N ALA A 2 4.26 34.99 42.77
CA ALA A 2 5.39 34.72 41.88
C ALA A 2 4.82 34.37 40.50
N THR A 3 5.08 35.21 39.51
CA THR A 3 4.79 34.95 38.10
C THR A 3 5.54 33.69 37.67
N ALA A 4 4.82 32.64 37.29
CA ALA A 4 5.41 31.43 36.74
C ALA A 4 6.20 31.79 35.47
N ILE A 5 7.51 31.55 35.49
CA ILE A 5 8.38 31.72 34.31
C ILE A 5 7.89 30.73 33.25
N SER A 6 7.66 31.23 32.03
CA SER A 6 7.24 30.40 30.90
C SER A 6 8.19 29.20 30.74
N PRO A 7 7.69 27.97 30.56
CA PRO A 7 8.53 26.79 30.30
C PRO A 7 9.31 26.88 28.97
N PHE A 8 9.10 27.95 28.18
CA PHE A 8 9.80 28.26 26.93
C PHE A 8 10.68 29.51 27.01
N ALA A 9 10.97 30.01 28.22
CA ALA A 9 11.87 31.14 28.41
C ALA A 9 13.28 30.80 27.91
N SER A 10 13.92 31.77 27.24
CA SER A 10 15.30 31.63 26.75
C SER A 10 16.25 31.37 27.92
N THR A 11 16.88 30.20 27.93
CA THR A 11 17.95 29.84 28.88
C THR A 11 19.31 29.94 28.20
N LYS A 12 20.37 30.02 29.00
CA LYS A 12 21.74 29.99 28.48
C LYS A 12 22.00 28.78 27.58
N GLU A 13 21.43 27.61 27.90
CA GLU A 13 21.60 26.40 27.08
C GLU A 13 20.88 26.53 25.72
N THR A 14 19.73 27.21 25.67
CA THR A 14 19.04 27.50 24.39
C THR A 14 19.83 28.49 23.54
N THR A 15 20.54 29.45 24.17
CA THR A 15 21.47 30.35 23.48
C THR A 15 22.68 29.60 22.92
N ASN A 16 23.28 28.69 23.70
CA ASN A 16 24.39 27.84 23.26
C ASN A 16 24.00 26.98 22.05
N TYR A 17 22.80 26.39 22.09
CA TYR A 17 22.23 25.64 20.96
C TYR A 17 22.13 26.52 19.71
N ALA A 18 21.53 27.71 19.84
CA ALA A 18 21.35 28.63 18.70
C ALA A 18 22.69 29.08 18.10
N ARG A 19 23.71 29.34 18.93
CA ARG A 19 25.07 29.65 18.48
C ARG A 19 25.67 28.51 17.65
N LEU A 20 25.57 27.27 18.11
CA LEU A 20 26.05 26.11 17.35
C LEU A 20 25.31 25.94 16.02
N CYS A 21 24.00 26.20 16.00
CA CYS A 21 23.22 26.19 14.76
C CYS A 21 23.71 27.26 13.78
N ARG A 22 23.94 28.50 14.23
CA ARG A 22 24.49 29.57 13.38
C ARG A 22 25.89 29.23 12.86
N LEU A 23 26.76 28.71 13.72
CA LEU A 23 28.10 28.28 13.33
C LEU A 23 28.06 27.20 12.23
N LEU A 24 27.18 26.21 12.36
CA LEU A 24 27.06 25.12 11.39
C LEU A 24 26.33 25.56 10.11
N VAL A 25 25.20 26.25 10.23
CA VAL A 25 24.34 26.60 9.09
C VAL A 25 24.89 27.78 8.31
N ASP A 26 25.31 28.86 8.98
CA ASP A 26 25.78 30.06 8.28
C ASP A 26 27.23 29.87 7.85
N VAL A 27 28.13 29.77 8.83
CA VAL A 27 29.59 29.70 8.57
C VAL A 27 29.93 28.36 7.93
N GLY A 28 29.38 27.25 8.44
CA GLY A 28 29.62 25.93 7.87
C GLY A 28 29.15 25.79 6.43
N SER A 29 27.99 26.34 6.04
CA SER A 29 27.58 26.34 4.63
C SER A 29 28.50 27.19 3.77
N GLN A 30 28.95 28.36 4.24
CA GLN A 30 29.88 29.19 3.49
C GLN A 30 31.23 28.50 3.26
N VAL A 31 31.78 27.88 4.31
CA VAL A 31 33.05 27.14 4.24
C VAL A 31 32.93 25.96 3.30
N LEU A 32 31.92 25.10 3.48
CA LEU A 32 31.71 23.94 2.60
C LEU A 32 31.43 24.34 1.15
N ARG A 33 30.71 25.44 0.93
CA ARG A 33 30.49 25.99 -0.41
C ARG A 33 31.78 26.49 -1.03
N SER A 34 32.61 27.21 -0.28
CA SER A 34 33.94 27.64 -0.75
C SER A 34 34.82 26.44 -1.11
N THR A 35 34.82 25.38 -0.28
CA THR A 35 35.53 24.14 -0.58
C THR A 35 34.98 23.47 -1.84
N PHE A 36 33.65 23.42 -2.01
CA PHE A 36 33.01 22.85 -3.18
C PHE A 36 33.34 23.64 -4.45
N ASP A 37 33.21 24.97 -4.42
CA ASP A 37 33.43 25.86 -5.56
C ASP A 37 34.91 25.88 -6.00
N LYS A 38 35.86 25.61 -5.08
CA LYS A 38 37.28 25.39 -5.43
C LYS A 38 37.50 24.14 -6.27
N ILE A 39 36.67 23.11 -6.08
CA ILE A 39 36.75 21.84 -6.84
C ILE A 39 35.91 21.95 -8.12
N HIS A 40 34.71 22.51 -8.02
CA HIS A 40 33.73 22.68 -9.09
C HIS A 40 33.31 24.15 -9.20
N PRO A 41 34.05 24.97 -9.97
CA PRO A 41 33.76 26.39 -10.11
C PRO A 41 32.32 26.67 -10.57
N PRO A 42 31.65 27.71 -10.05
CA PRO A 42 30.26 28.03 -10.43
C PRO A 42 30.04 28.16 -11.95
N ALA A 43 31.03 28.68 -12.68
CA ALA A 43 30.98 28.84 -14.13
C ALA A 43 30.82 27.51 -14.89
N THR A 44 31.39 26.42 -14.38
CA THR A 44 31.39 25.09 -15.02
C THR A 44 30.48 24.08 -14.31
N LEU A 45 29.81 24.50 -13.23
CA LEU A 45 28.99 23.64 -12.38
C LEU A 45 27.90 22.89 -13.17
N HIS A 46 27.21 23.58 -14.08
CA HIS A 46 26.18 22.98 -14.93
C HIS A 46 26.74 21.85 -15.82
N THR A 47 27.97 22.00 -16.32
CA THR A 47 28.64 20.97 -17.13
C THR A 47 29.00 19.75 -16.31
N VAL A 48 29.53 19.97 -15.09
CA VAL A 48 29.88 18.88 -14.16
C VAL A 48 28.62 18.10 -13.76
N LEU A 49 27.57 18.80 -13.32
CA LEU A 49 26.31 18.18 -12.91
C LEU A 49 25.58 17.47 -14.06
N GLY A 50 25.72 17.97 -15.29
CA GLY A 50 25.15 17.37 -16.49
C GLY A 50 25.97 16.20 -17.08
N SER A 51 27.20 15.96 -16.59
CA SER A 51 28.04 14.88 -17.10
C SER A 51 27.43 13.51 -16.80
N THR A 52 27.55 12.55 -17.72
CA THR A 52 26.87 11.25 -17.61
C THR A 52 27.22 10.48 -16.33
N SER A 53 28.49 10.54 -15.90
CA SER A 53 28.97 9.89 -14.67
C SER A 53 28.44 10.54 -13.40
N VAL A 54 28.29 11.87 -13.38
CA VAL A 54 27.77 12.59 -12.22
C VAL A 54 26.25 12.52 -12.18
N HIS A 55 25.57 12.86 -13.28
CA HIS A 55 24.12 12.91 -13.37
C HIS A 55 23.48 11.53 -13.18
N TYR A 56 23.76 10.59 -14.11
CA TYR A 56 23.03 9.32 -14.18
C TYR A 56 23.59 8.26 -13.23
N ALA A 57 24.91 8.15 -13.11
CA ALA A 57 25.51 7.10 -12.30
C ALA A 57 25.49 7.43 -10.79
N THR A 58 25.64 8.72 -10.43
CA THR A 58 25.78 9.13 -9.02
C THR A 58 24.53 9.83 -8.49
N LEU A 59 24.19 11.01 -9.00
CA LEU A 59 23.12 11.85 -8.43
C LEU A 59 21.73 11.25 -8.62
N HIS A 60 21.42 10.70 -9.78
CA HIS A 60 20.14 10.02 -10.03
C HIS A 60 19.97 8.78 -9.13
N SER A 61 21.05 8.05 -8.84
CA SER A 61 21.04 6.95 -7.87
C SER A 61 20.80 7.44 -6.43
N LEU A 62 21.36 8.60 -6.05
CA LEU A 62 21.11 9.20 -4.74
C LEU A 62 19.67 9.74 -4.59
N TYR A 63 19.02 10.11 -5.69
CA TYR A 63 17.63 10.61 -5.70
C TYR A 63 16.57 9.49 -5.85
N ARG A 64 16.73 8.61 -6.84
CA ARG A 64 15.75 7.55 -7.19
C ARG A 64 16.16 6.15 -6.72
N GLY A 65 17.37 5.98 -6.20
CA GLY A 65 17.86 4.69 -5.72
C GLY A 65 17.36 4.33 -4.31
N ARG A 66 17.76 3.14 -3.83
CA ARG A 66 17.21 2.53 -2.60
C ARG A 66 17.43 3.34 -1.32
N LYS A 67 18.48 4.16 -1.25
CA LYS A 67 18.82 4.95 -0.05
C LYS A 67 18.18 6.35 -0.01
N LYS A 68 17.64 6.86 -1.14
CA LYS A 68 16.96 8.17 -1.28
C LYS A 68 17.59 9.30 -0.43
N VAL A 69 18.87 9.57 -0.64
CA VAL A 69 19.64 10.54 0.14
C VAL A 69 19.28 11.99 -0.21
N LEU A 70 18.89 12.25 -1.47
CA LEU A 70 18.45 13.55 -1.94
C LEU A 70 16.92 13.66 -1.90
N ASN A 71 16.40 14.79 -1.40
CA ASN A 71 14.97 15.08 -1.40
C ASN A 71 14.55 15.88 -2.67
N PRO A 72 13.25 16.03 -2.96
CA PRO A 72 12.78 16.75 -4.16
C PRO A 72 13.23 18.21 -4.24
N THR A 73 13.30 18.92 -3.11
CA THR A 73 13.76 20.32 -3.04
C THR A 73 15.24 20.43 -3.44
N GLN A 74 16.09 19.56 -2.90
CA GLN A 74 17.51 19.49 -3.24
C GLN A 74 17.71 19.07 -4.69
N TRP A 75 16.87 18.17 -5.23
CA TRP A 75 16.90 17.83 -6.65
C TRP A 75 16.55 19.02 -7.54
N GLY A 76 15.53 19.81 -7.16
CA GLY A 76 15.17 21.06 -7.83
C GLY A 76 16.30 22.09 -7.80
N ASN A 77 17.07 22.17 -6.71
CA ASN A 77 18.23 23.06 -6.62
C ASN A 77 19.37 22.60 -7.54
N LEU A 78 19.55 21.30 -7.76
CA LEU A 78 20.56 20.76 -8.68
C LEU A 78 20.18 20.91 -10.16
N TYR A 79 18.88 20.77 -10.48
CA TYR A 79 18.35 20.84 -11.84
C TYR A 79 17.17 21.81 -11.94
N PRO A 80 17.42 23.12 -11.77
CA PRO A 80 16.38 24.14 -11.89
C PRO A 80 15.81 24.23 -13.31
N THR A 81 14.50 24.44 -13.44
CA THR A 81 13.79 24.50 -14.73
C THR A 81 13.85 25.86 -15.41
N HIS A 82 14.06 26.94 -14.66
CA HIS A 82 13.91 28.33 -15.16
C HIS A 82 15.13 29.23 -14.88
N ALA A 83 16.23 28.69 -14.35
CA ALA A 83 17.43 29.44 -14.01
C ALA A 83 18.68 28.56 -14.13
N PRO A 84 19.89 29.12 -14.31
CA PRO A 84 21.12 28.36 -14.20
C PRO A 84 21.33 27.86 -12.77
N VAL A 85 21.90 26.67 -12.63
CA VAL A 85 22.25 26.11 -11.31
C VAL A 85 23.31 26.97 -10.63
N SER A 86 23.14 27.20 -9.32
CA SER A 86 24.06 27.97 -8.50
C SER A 86 24.25 27.31 -7.13
N SER A 87 25.50 27.16 -6.70
CA SER A 87 25.84 26.62 -5.39
C SER A 87 25.40 27.53 -4.23
N ALA A 88 25.04 28.78 -4.50
CA ALA A 88 24.49 29.72 -3.53
C ALA A 88 23.19 29.21 -2.88
N ALA A 89 22.37 28.45 -3.63
CA ALA A 89 21.12 27.88 -3.16
C ALA A 89 21.29 26.54 -2.41
N PHE A 90 22.52 26.02 -2.28
CA PHE A 90 22.76 24.73 -1.65
C PHE A 90 22.86 24.88 -0.14
N ASP A 91 22.02 24.11 0.55
CA ASP A 91 22.08 23.96 2.00
C ASP A 91 23.29 23.10 2.43
N ILE A 92 23.65 23.16 3.72
CA ILE A 92 24.78 22.41 4.29
C ILE A 92 24.69 20.89 4.03
N THR A 93 23.49 20.34 3.92
CA THR A 93 23.24 18.92 3.64
C THR A 93 23.56 18.56 2.22
N LEU A 94 23.04 19.34 1.28
CA LEU A 94 23.34 19.16 -0.12
C LEU A 94 24.84 19.32 -0.37
N LEU A 95 25.47 20.35 0.19
CA LEU A 95 26.92 20.57 0.07
C LEU A 95 27.74 19.37 0.58
N THR A 96 27.39 18.83 1.75
CA THR A 96 28.06 17.65 2.31
C THR A 96 27.90 16.41 1.41
N VAL A 97 26.71 16.21 0.85
CA VAL A 97 26.42 15.09 -0.06
C VAL A 97 27.23 15.23 -1.36
N LEU A 98 27.31 16.42 -1.94
CA LEU A 98 28.07 16.65 -3.16
C LEU A 98 29.57 16.50 -2.95
N LEU A 99 30.13 17.07 -1.88
CA LEU A 99 31.54 16.93 -1.53
C LEU A 99 31.98 15.47 -1.38
N ARG A 100 31.15 14.64 -0.75
CA ARG A 100 31.42 13.22 -0.58
C ARG A 100 31.35 12.40 -1.88
N ASN A 101 30.44 12.74 -2.78
CA ASN A 101 30.07 11.83 -3.88
C ASN A 101 30.56 12.25 -5.26
N ILE A 102 30.81 13.55 -5.49
CA ILE A 102 31.14 14.08 -6.83
C ILE A 102 32.45 14.87 -6.89
N CYS A 103 33.15 15.01 -5.76
CA CYS A 103 34.41 15.78 -5.68
C CYS A 103 35.67 14.90 -5.64
N GLY A 104 35.54 13.58 -5.81
CA GLY A 104 36.69 12.66 -5.84
C GLY A 104 37.42 12.50 -4.51
N LEU A 105 36.81 12.89 -3.39
CA LEU A 105 37.39 12.75 -2.06
C LEU A 105 37.31 11.29 -1.59
N GLY A 106 38.46 10.72 -1.18
CA GLY A 106 38.50 9.41 -0.53
C GLY A 106 37.77 9.44 0.82
N PRO A 107 37.08 8.35 1.21
CA PRO A 107 36.40 8.30 2.50
C PRO A 107 37.40 8.38 3.68
N PRO A 108 37.01 9.00 4.81
CA PRO A 108 37.75 8.89 6.06
C PRO A 108 37.97 7.43 6.48
N ALA A 109 38.99 7.17 7.30
CA ALA A 109 39.33 5.81 7.75
C ALA A 109 38.15 5.06 8.41
N ASN A 110 37.27 5.78 9.12
CA ASN A 110 36.08 5.22 9.79
C ASN A 110 34.77 5.40 8.99
N GLY A 111 34.87 5.85 7.73
CA GLY A 111 33.73 6.19 6.88
C GLY A 111 33.11 7.56 7.19
N TRP A 112 32.12 7.95 6.38
CA TRP A 112 31.49 9.28 6.42
C TRP A 112 30.43 9.47 7.52
N ASP A 113 30.09 8.40 8.24
CA ASP A 113 28.96 8.37 9.18
C ASP A 113 29.40 8.27 10.64
N ARG A 114 30.71 8.26 10.92
CA ARG A 114 31.29 8.22 12.26
C ARG A 114 32.22 9.42 12.47
N LEU A 115 32.31 9.90 13.71
CA LEU A 115 33.23 10.98 14.07
C LEU A 115 34.69 10.55 13.81
N PRO A 116 35.46 11.27 12.99
CA PRO A 116 36.88 10.99 12.79
C PRO A 116 37.70 11.25 14.06
N LEU A 117 38.82 10.55 14.20
CA LEU A 117 39.76 10.78 15.30
C LEU A 117 40.32 12.20 15.23
N ALA A 118 40.61 12.81 16.39
CA ALA A 118 41.12 14.19 16.47
C ALA A 118 42.45 14.38 15.71
N ALA A 119 43.28 13.32 15.61
CA ALA A 119 44.52 13.33 14.84
C ALA A 119 44.30 13.36 13.31
N ASN A 120 43.11 12.98 12.83
CA ASN A 120 42.77 12.98 11.42
C ASN A 120 42.20 14.34 11.01
N ILE A 121 43.02 15.10 10.30
CA ILE A 121 42.79 16.49 9.90
C ILE A 121 42.71 16.68 8.38
N GLY A 122 42.42 15.61 7.63
CA GLY A 122 42.23 15.69 6.18
C GLY A 122 40.93 16.39 5.80
N ILE A 123 40.83 16.87 4.56
CA ILE A 123 39.63 17.55 4.03
C ILE A 123 38.38 16.66 4.21
N ALA A 124 38.49 15.37 3.88
CA ALA A 124 37.37 14.43 4.05
C ALA A 124 37.01 14.20 5.53
N ASP A 125 38.00 14.19 6.44
CA ASP A 125 37.77 14.05 7.87
C ASP A 125 37.04 15.27 8.43
N ASP A 126 37.45 16.48 8.04
CA ASP A 126 36.80 17.71 8.51
C ASP A 126 35.37 17.87 7.95
N ILE A 127 35.12 17.46 6.71
CA ILE A 127 33.74 17.41 6.17
C ILE A 127 32.89 16.40 6.96
N ALA A 128 33.43 15.22 7.29
CA ALA A 128 32.74 14.23 8.10
C ALA A 128 32.50 14.70 9.54
N ARG A 129 33.44 15.47 10.12
CA ARG A 129 33.31 16.09 11.44
C ARG A 129 32.19 17.14 11.47
N VAL A 130 32.12 18.02 10.48
CA VAL A 130 31.02 19.00 10.32
C VAL A 130 29.68 18.28 10.17
N LYS A 131 29.61 17.22 9.36
CA LYS A 131 28.40 16.39 9.22
C LYS A 131 27.98 15.74 10.53
N TYR A 132 28.93 15.18 11.28
CA TYR A 132 28.68 14.53 12.56
C TYR A 132 28.08 15.51 13.57
N TYR A 133 28.73 16.65 13.78
CA TYR A 133 28.25 17.63 14.75
C TYR A 133 26.93 18.27 14.32
N ARG A 134 26.69 18.45 13.03
CA ARG A 134 25.38 18.89 12.55
C ARG A 134 24.26 17.90 12.90
N ASN A 135 24.51 16.60 12.74
CA ASN A 135 23.54 15.58 13.13
C ASN A 135 23.37 15.50 14.66
N THR A 136 24.44 15.67 15.43
CA THR A 136 24.39 15.66 16.89
C THR A 136 23.70 16.90 17.47
N VAL A 137 23.98 18.09 16.92
CA VAL A 137 23.46 19.37 17.45
C VAL A 137 21.99 19.56 17.10
N TYR A 138 21.54 19.26 15.88
CA TYR A 138 20.12 19.43 15.54
C TYR A 138 19.50 18.32 14.68
N GLY A 139 20.27 17.52 13.95
CA GLY A 139 19.70 16.44 13.13
C GLY A 139 19.02 15.31 13.93
N HIS A 140 19.40 15.11 15.20
CA HIS A 140 18.84 14.10 16.11
C HIS A 140 18.64 14.63 17.54
N ALA A 141 18.59 15.95 17.71
CA ALA A 141 18.46 16.55 19.04
C ALA A 141 17.02 16.41 19.57
N SER A 142 16.87 15.94 20.80
CA SER A 142 15.57 15.84 21.48
C SER A 142 15.10 17.18 22.06
N GLN A 143 16.00 18.16 22.21
CA GLN A 143 15.73 19.47 22.78
C GLN A 143 16.61 20.54 22.09
N ALA A 144 16.10 21.76 22.00
CA ALA A 144 16.82 22.92 21.45
C ALA A 144 17.71 23.59 22.53
N SER A 145 18.52 22.80 23.23
CA SER A 145 19.36 23.24 24.35
C SER A 145 20.65 22.43 24.42
N VAL A 146 21.78 23.09 24.66
CA VAL A 146 23.09 22.45 24.84
C VAL A 146 23.77 22.99 26.11
N ASP A 147 24.17 22.08 27.00
CA ASP A 147 24.89 22.45 28.22
C ASP A 147 26.27 23.06 27.93
N ASP A 148 26.79 23.87 28.85
CA ASP A 148 28.04 24.62 28.67
C ASP A 148 29.25 23.72 28.34
N ARG A 149 29.30 22.50 28.90
CA ARG A 149 30.43 21.58 28.68
C ARG A 149 30.38 21.01 27.26
N SER A 150 29.21 20.54 26.84
CA SER A 150 28.99 20.06 25.47
C SER A 150 29.18 21.17 24.45
N PHE A 151 28.68 22.38 24.74
CA PHE A 151 28.86 23.56 23.90
C PHE A 151 30.33 23.85 23.66
N SER A 152 31.13 23.98 24.72
CA SER A 152 32.56 24.29 24.60
C SER A 152 33.32 23.23 23.79
N ALA A 153 33.01 21.95 24.00
CA ALA A 153 33.63 20.85 23.27
C ALA A 153 33.25 20.86 21.78
N TYR A 154 31.96 21.00 21.46
CA TYR A 154 31.47 21.02 20.08
C TYR A 154 31.98 22.25 19.33
N TRP A 155 31.93 23.42 19.99
CA TRP A 155 32.39 24.67 19.41
C TRP A 155 33.86 24.60 18.99
N GLN A 156 34.72 24.11 19.88
CA GLN A 156 36.13 23.95 19.58
C GLN A 156 36.36 23.02 18.38
N GLU A 157 35.75 21.83 18.37
CA GLU A 157 35.94 20.86 17.29
C GLU A 157 35.41 21.35 15.94
N ILE A 158 34.25 22.02 15.94
CA ILE A 158 33.67 22.60 14.73
C ILE A 158 34.53 23.76 14.23
N ARG A 159 34.96 24.68 15.10
CA ARG A 159 35.82 25.80 14.74
C ARG A 159 37.10 25.33 14.07
N GLU A 160 37.81 24.39 14.69
CA GLU A 160 39.08 23.91 14.15
C GLU A 160 38.90 23.24 12.77
N ALA A 161 37.80 22.50 12.56
CA ALA A 161 37.47 21.92 11.26
C ALA A 161 37.15 22.99 10.20
N LEU A 162 36.32 23.99 10.55
CA LEU A 162 35.92 25.05 9.63
C LEU A 162 37.11 25.95 9.24
N VAL A 163 37.99 26.27 10.19
CA VAL A 163 39.20 27.06 9.93
C VAL A 163 40.18 26.29 9.03
N ARG A 164 40.32 24.96 9.19
CA ARG A 164 41.14 24.15 8.28
C ARG A 164 40.57 24.07 6.87
N LEU A 165 39.25 23.94 6.73
CA LEU A 165 38.57 23.86 5.43
C LEU A 165 38.51 25.21 4.69
N GLY A 166 38.16 26.27 5.41
CA GLY A 166 37.91 27.61 4.86
C GLY A 166 39.14 28.50 4.84
N GLY A 167 40.05 28.33 5.79
CA GLY A 167 41.25 29.15 5.99
C GLY A 167 41.19 30.01 7.26
N ALA A 168 42.34 30.59 7.63
CA ALA A 168 42.52 31.31 8.89
C ALA A 168 41.61 32.56 9.06
N HIS A 169 41.11 33.13 7.96
CA HIS A 169 40.24 34.32 8.01
C HIS A 169 38.89 34.07 8.69
N PHE A 170 38.36 32.84 8.63
CA PHE A 170 37.14 32.48 9.34
C PHE A 170 37.30 32.42 10.87
N ARG A 171 38.54 32.38 11.38
CA ARG A 171 38.77 32.27 12.84
C ARG A 171 38.21 33.48 13.59
N ALA A 172 38.50 34.69 13.10
CA ALA A 172 38.01 35.91 13.74
C ALA A 172 36.48 36.01 13.69
N GLU A 173 35.87 35.63 12.57
CA GLU A 173 34.40 35.62 12.42
C GLU A 173 33.73 34.60 13.36
N ILE A 174 34.31 33.41 13.49
CA ILE A 174 33.82 32.37 14.40
C ILE A 174 33.99 32.79 15.86
N ASP A 175 35.16 33.31 16.24
CA ASP A 175 35.41 33.70 17.63
C ASP A 175 34.49 34.86 18.07
N ASN A 176 34.14 35.78 17.15
CA ASN A 176 33.12 36.80 17.39
C ASN A 176 31.72 36.19 17.59
N LEU A 177 31.32 35.23 16.74
CA LEU A 177 30.03 34.55 16.83
C LEU A 177 29.83 33.78 18.16
N GLU A 178 30.91 33.35 18.80
CA GLU A 178 30.89 32.69 20.12
C GLU A 178 30.39 33.63 21.23
N HIS A 179 30.68 34.94 21.08
CA HIS A 179 30.47 35.97 22.10
C HIS A 179 29.32 36.93 21.77
N ASP A 180 28.83 36.92 20.52
CA ASP A 180 27.71 37.77 20.11
C ASP A 180 26.47 37.57 20.99
N CYS A 181 25.87 38.68 21.38
CA CYS A 181 24.58 38.73 22.06
C CYS A 181 23.49 38.49 21.01
N MET A 182 22.62 37.51 21.24
CA MET A 182 21.52 37.22 20.31
C MET A 182 20.56 38.42 20.31
N ASP A 183 20.47 39.10 19.16
CA ASP A 183 19.43 40.06 18.87
C ASP A 183 18.06 39.32 18.87
N PRO A 184 17.06 39.77 19.65
CA PRO A 184 15.73 39.17 19.68
C PRO A 184 15.10 38.97 18.29
N ASP A 185 15.39 39.87 17.34
CA ASP A 185 14.82 39.82 15.98
C ASP A 185 15.50 38.74 15.11
N ILE A 186 16.79 38.48 15.34
CA ILE A 186 17.53 37.39 14.68
C ILE A 186 17.15 36.04 15.32
N GLU A 187 16.91 36.00 16.63
CA GLU A 187 16.35 34.82 17.30
C GLU A 187 14.98 34.47 16.71
N GLU A 188 14.12 35.47 16.47
CA GLU A 188 12.81 35.27 15.84
C GLU A 188 12.93 34.76 14.40
N HIS A 189 13.88 35.27 13.60
CA HIS A 189 14.14 34.77 12.25
C HIS A 189 14.60 33.31 12.21
N TYR A 190 15.57 32.90 13.05
CA TYR A 190 15.98 31.49 13.12
C TYR A 190 14.90 30.61 13.74
N ARG A 191 14.14 31.14 14.70
CA ARG A 191 12.97 30.46 15.25
C ARG A 191 11.89 30.27 14.18
N GLU A 192 11.70 31.21 13.27
CA GLU A 192 10.80 31.09 12.12
C GLU A 192 11.31 30.11 11.07
N LEU A 193 12.60 30.12 10.75
CA LEU A 193 13.21 29.16 9.82
C LEU A 193 13.14 27.72 10.37
N MET A 194 13.39 27.56 11.68
CA MET A 194 13.25 26.29 12.39
C MET A 194 11.79 25.90 12.58
N LYS A 195 10.86 26.86 12.79
CA LYS A 195 9.41 26.63 12.74
C LYS A 195 8.99 26.20 11.34
N GLN A 196 9.59 26.71 10.27
CA GLN A 196 9.26 26.33 8.91
C GLN A 196 9.77 24.92 8.59
N TRP A 197 11.01 24.59 8.96
CA TRP A 197 11.53 23.23 8.82
C TRP A 197 10.82 22.22 9.69
N LYS A 198 10.52 22.58 10.95
CA LYS A 198 9.66 21.81 11.82
C LYS A 198 8.26 21.73 11.25
N LYS A 199 7.69 22.78 10.65
CA LYS A 199 6.38 22.76 9.99
C LYS A 199 6.39 21.96 8.69
N ASP A 200 7.53 21.78 8.02
CA ASP A 200 7.63 20.93 6.83
C ASP A 200 7.78 19.45 7.24
N ASP A 201 8.54 19.17 8.30
CA ASP A 201 8.69 17.83 8.89
C ASP A 201 7.43 17.40 9.67
N ASP A 202 6.87 18.31 10.48
CA ASP A 202 5.54 18.23 11.08
C ASP A 202 4.47 18.29 10.01
N SER A 203 4.55 19.01 8.88
CA SER A 203 3.51 18.88 7.82
C SER A 203 3.54 17.50 7.21
N ILE A 204 4.69 16.84 7.13
CA ILE A 204 4.79 15.44 6.70
C ILE A 204 4.26 14.51 7.79
N LYS A 205 4.61 14.76 9.05
CA LYS A 205 4.18 13.98 10.21
C LYS A 205 2.70 14.19 10.54
N ASP A 206 2.21 15.42 10.62
CA ASP A 206 0.81 15.84 10.66
C ASP A 206 0.04 15.34 9.45
N LYS A 207 0.58 15.32 8.22
CA LYS A 207 -0.13 14.64 7.10
C LYS A 207 -0.23 13.13 7.33
N LEU A 208 0.78 12.51 7.93
CA LEU A 208 0.76 11.09 8.29
C LEU A 208 -0.17 10.81 9.49
N GLU A 209 -0.15 11.65 10.52
CA GLU A 209 -0.95 11.59 11.75
C GLU A 209 -2.39 12.08 11.55
N GLU A 210 -2.65 12.97 10.59
CA GLU A 210 -3.99 13.38 10.14
C GLU A 210 -4.59 12.28 9.27
N ILE A 211 -3.80 11.60 8.45
CA ILE A 211 -4.23 10.37 7.77
C ILE A 211 -4.52 9.26 8.80
N GLU A 212 -3.63 9.03 9.76
CA GLU A 212 -3.84 8.03 10.84
C GLU A 212 -5.00 8.42 11.76
N GLY A 213 -5.13 9.70 12.11
CA GLY A 213 -6.18 10.25 12.97
C GLY A 213 -7.54 10.32 12.27
N LEU A 214 -7.60 10.58 10.95
CA LEU A 214 -8.81 10.43 10.15
C LEU A 214 -9.24 8.96 10.07
N LEU A 215 -8.28 8.04 9.92
CA LEU A 215 -8.54 6.60 9.94
C LEU A 215 -9.04 6.13 11.33
N GLU A 216 -8.47 6.64 12.42
CA GLU A 216 -8.86 6.31 13.79
C GLU A 216 -10.18 6.98 14.20
N ASN A 217 -10.45 8.21 13.74
CA ASN A 217 -11.74 8.87 13.93
C ASN A 217 -12.84 8.18 13.11
N MET A 218 -12.58 7.80 11.84
CA MET A 218 -13.52 6.97 11.08
C MET A 218 -13.79 5.65 11.78
N ARG A 219 -12.74 4.99 12.29
CA ARG A 219 -12.86 3.77 13.10
C ARG A 219 -13.72 4.02 14.35
N SER A 220 -13.45 5.06 15.14
CA SER A 220 -14.18 5.33 16.39
C SER A 220 -15.62 5.84 16.18
N ILE A 221 -15.89 6.57 15.08
CA ILE A 221 -17.26 6.95 14.68
C ILE A 221 -18.02 5.69 14.25
N MET A 222 -17.38 4.80 13.49
CA MET A 222 -17.96 3.52 13.09
C MET A 222 -18.20 2.63 14.32
N GLU A 223 -17.26 2.53 15.26
CA GLU A 223 -17.40 1.78 16.52
C GLU A 223 -18.43 2.39 17.48
N ARG A 224 -18.55 3.72 17.59
CA ARG A 224 -19.61 4.38 18.40
C ARG A 224 -20.99 4.19 17.79
N ASN A 225 -21.10 4.29 16.46
CA ASN A 225 -22.35 4.01 15.76
C ASN A 225 -22.73 2.53 15.87
N PHE A 226 -21.76 1.62 15.75
CA PHE A 226 -21.97 0.20 16.01
C PHE A 226 -22.37 -0.03 17.46
N ARG A 227 -21.61 0.43 18.46
CA ARG A 227 -21.91 0.26 19.89
C ARG A 227 -23.25 0.86 20.30
N GLY A 228 -23.59 2.07 19.85
CA GLY A 228 -24.90 2.68 20.11
C GLY A 228 -26.06 1.94 19.44
N THR A 229 -25.80 1.20 18.36
CA THR A 229 -26.78 0.31 17.72
C THR A 229 -26.83 -1.05 18.43
N THR A 230 -25.68 -1.59 18.84
CA THR A 230 -25.54 -2.83 19.62
C THR A 230 -26.17 -2.71 21.00
N ASP A 231 -25.95 -1.61 21.73
CA ASP A 231 -26.55 -1.37 23.05
C ASP A 231 -28.08 -1.23 22.95
N LYS A 232 -28.59 -0.59 21.88
CA LYS A 232 -30.05 -0.52 21.60
C LYS A 232 -30.62 -1.89 21.23
N ILE A 233 -29.89 -2.67 20.43
CA ILE A 233 -30.26 -4.04 20.08
C ILE A 233 -30.20 -4.94 21.31
N GLU A 234 -29.24 -4.77 22.21
CA GLU A 234 -29.04 -5.59 23.41
C GLU A 234 -30.08 -5.27 24.50
N ILE A 235 -30.45 -3.99 24.67
CA ILE A 235 -31.59 -3.58 25.50
C ILE A 235 -32.90 -4.15 24.93
N GLY A 236 -33.10 -4.04 23.61
CA GLY A 236 -34.24 -4.67 22.92
C GLY A 236 -34.25 -6.19 23.06
N PHE A 237 -33.09 -6.85 22.94
CA PHE A 237 -32.93 -8.29 23.14
C PHE A 237 -33.19 -8.69 24.59
N LYS A 238 -32.88 -7.84 25.58
CA LYS A 238 -33.19 -8.10 27.00
C LYS A 238 -34.69 -8.07 27.26
N GLU A 239 -35.40 -7.07 26.73
CA GLU A 239 -36.87 -7.00 26.80
C GLU A 239 -37.53 -8.17 26.04
N VAL A 240 -37.00 -8.56 24.88
CA VAL A 240 -37.48 -9.70 24.10
C VAL A 240 -37.16 -11.02 24.82
N LYS A 241 -35.99 -11.16 25.45
CA LYS A 241 -35.58 -12.35 26.22
C LYS A 241 -36.41 -12.53 27.49
N GLU A 242 -36.77 -11.45 28.19
CA GLU A 242 -37.70 -11.51 29.34
C GLU A 242 -39.12 -11.92 28.89
N LYS A 243 -39.59 -11.42 27.74
CA LYS A 243 -40.84 -11.90 27.12
C LYS A 243 -40.74 -13.36 26.66
N LEU A 244 -39.62 -13.74 26.05
CA LEU A 244 -39.37 -15.10 25.54
C LEU A 244 -39.22 -16.12 26.67
N SER A 245 -38.70 -15.73 27.84
CA SER A 245 -38.63 -16.59 29.03
C SER A 245 -40.00 -16.80 29.69
N SER A 246 -40.92 -15.84 29.60
CA SER A 246 -42.33 -16.07 29.95
C SER A 246 -43.06 -16.99 28.94
N LEU A 247 -42.65 -16.97 27.67
CA LEU A 247 -43.26 -17.77 26.59
C LEU A 247 -42.68 -19.19 26.50
N THR A 248 -41.39 -19.40 26.80
CA THR A 248 -40.73 -20.72 26.72
C THR A 248 -41.18 -21.68 27.81
N ALA A 249 -41.66 -21.20 28.95
CA ALA A 249 -42.37 -22.03 29.93
C ALA A 249 -43.71 -22.61 29.38
N SER A 250 -44.16 -22.14 28.22
CA SER A 250 -45.45 -22.50 27.61
C SER A 250 -45.32 -23.38 26.36
N VAL A 251 -44.12 -23.57 25.80
CA VAL A 251 -43.92 -24.10 24.43
C VAL A 251 -43.33 -25.52 24.38
N GLU A 252 -43.08 -26.18 25.51
CA GLU A 252 -42.64 -27.59 25.52
C GLU A 252 -43.67 -28.61 24.98
N ASN A 253 -44.82 -28.18 24.46
CA ASN A 253 -45.76 -29.04 23.77
C ASN A 253 -46.23 -28.42 22.45
N ARG A 254 -45.49 -28.67 21.36
CA ARG A 254 -46.03 -29.09 20.05
C ARG A 254 -44.94 -29.18 18.97
N THR A 255 -44.52 -30.40 18.67
CA THR A 255 -43.87 -30.76 17.41
C THR A 255 -44.94 -30.93 16.32
N GLN A 256 -44.71 -30.33 15.15
CA GLN A 256 -45.24 -30.79 13.86
C GLN A 256 -44.29 -30.35 12.74
N GLU A 257 -43.56 -31.33 12.20
CA GLU A 257 -42.58 -31.16 11.11
C GLU A 257 -43.27 -30.80 9.80
N GLY A 258 -43.01 -29.60 9.29
CA GLY A 258 -43.14 -29.26 7.88
C GLY A 258 -41.82 -29.51 7.15
N VAL A 259 -41.87 -30.04 5.92
CA VAL A 259 -40.68 -30.17 5.06
C VAL A 259 -40.18 -28.75 4.73
N PHE A 260 -38.96 -28.44 5.15
CA PHE A 260 -38.33 -27.15 4.87
C PHE A 260 -38.06 -26.97 3.38
N ASP A 261 -38.58 -25.90 2.78
CA ASP A 261 -38.30 -25.51 1.40
C ASP A 261 -37.21 -24.39 1.36
N PRO A 262 -35.98 -24.69 0.89
CA PRO A 262 -34.90 -23.70 0.84
C PRO A 262 -35.01 -22.72 -0.35
N THR A 263 -36.01 -22.89 -1.23
CA THR A 263 -36.08 -22.18 -2.53
C THR A 263 -36.04 -20.67 -2.39
N GLU A 264 -36.73 -20.10 -1.40
CA GLU A 264 -36.74 -18.65 -1.17
C GLU A 264 -35.35 -18.11 -0.82
N LEU A 265 -34.64 -18.76 0.11
CA LEU A 265 -33.28 -18.37 0.49
C LEU A 265 -32.30 -18.54 -0.66
N ILE A 266 -32.41 -19.64 -1.42
CA ILE A 266 -31.57 -19.87 -2.61
C ILE A 266 -31.81 -18.77 -3.65
N ASN A 267 -33.06 -18.37 -3.87
CA ASN A 267 -33.38 -17.26 -4.77
C ASN A 267 -32.87 -15.92 -4.24
N GLY A 268 -32.90 -15.71 -2.92
CA GLY A 268 -32.25 -14.57 -2.26
C GLY A 268 -30.75 -14.50 -2.55
N ILE A 269 -30.03 -15.61 -2.37
CA ILE A 269 -28.59 -15.72 -2.68
C ILE A 269 -28.33 -15.46 -4.18
N ARG A 270 -29.15 -16.03 -5.07
CA ARG A 270 -29.06 -15.75 -6.52
C ARG A 270 -29.26 -14.28 -6.82
N GLN A 271 -30.24 -13.64 -6.18
CA GLN A 271 -30.50 -12.22 -6.36
C GLN A 271 -29.35 -11.36 -5.81
N LEU A 272 -28.75 -11.75 -4.69
CA LEU A 272 -27.56 -11.12 -4.13
C LEU A 272 -26.39 -11.16 -5.13
N TYR A 273 -26.11 -12.31 -5.76
CA TYR A 273 -25.05 -12.39 -6.76
C TYR A 273 -25.34 -11.59 -8.03
N LYS A 274 -26.60 -11.54 -8.48
CA LYS A 274 -26.99 -10.70 -9.64
C LYS A 274 -26.79 -9.20 -9.37
N THR A 275 -27.11 -8.76 -8.15
CA THR A 275 -27.12 -7.33 -7.79
C THR A 275 -25.78 -6.83 -7.26
N ARG A 276 -25.11 -7.59 -6.37
CA ARG A 276 -23.81 -7.21 -5.80
C ARG A 276 -22.63 -7.71 -6.61
N GLU A 277 -22.60 -9.00 -6.95
CA GLU A 277 -21.43 -9.60 -7.59
C GLU A 277 -21.44 -9.48 -9.12
N GLY A 278 -22.57 -9.06 -9.69
CA GLY A 278 -22.71 -8.71 -11.11
C GLY A 278 -22.02 -7.41 -11.52
N TRP A 279 -21.46 -6.66 -10.58
CA TRP A 279 -20.72 -5.42 -10.82
C TRP A 279 -19.29 -5.52 -10.28
N LEU A 280 -18.34 -4.99 -11.04
CA LEU A 280 -16.94 -4.92 -10.68
C LEU A 280 -16.55 -3.45 -10.45
N SER A 281 -16.01 -3.17 -9.25
CA SER A 281 -15.23 -1.97 -9.00
C SER A 281 -13.76 -2.39 -8.89
N PRO A 282 -12.98 -2.30 -9.98
CA PRO A 282 -11.56 -2.64 -9.95
C PRO A 282 -10.73 -1.62 -9.15
N PHE A 283 -11.27 -0.42 -8.89
CA PHE A 283 -10.58 0.67 -8.22
C PHE A 283 -11.40 1.15 -7.01
N PRO A 284 -11.05 0.73 -5.77
CA PRO A 284 -11.79 1.10 -4.56
C PRO A 284 -11.89 2.60 -4.29
N TRP A 285 -11.01 3.41 -4.90
CA TRP A 285 -11.00 4.88 -4.76
C TRP A 285 -11.83 5.59 -5.85
N CYS A 286 -12.54 4.85 -6.71
CA CYS A 286 -13.21 5.39 -7.87
C CYS A 286 -14.60 4.77 -8.02
N ASP A 287 -15.54 5.23 -7.20
CA ASP A 287 -16.90 4.68 -7.11
C ASP A 287 -17.70 4.81 -8.42
N GLU A 288 -17.34 5.77 -9.27
CA GLU A 288 -17.92 5.99 -10.60
C GLU A 288 -17.54 4.89 -11.61
N PHE A 289 -16.44 4.15 -11.37
CA PHE A 289 -15.93 3.13 -12.28
C PHE A 289 -16.47 1.74 -11.90
N GLN A 290 -17.75 1.53 -12.19
CA GLN A 290 -18.41 0.22 -12.04
C GLN A 290 -18.63 -0.41 -13.41
N PHE A 291 -18.08 -1.61 -13.58
CA PHE A 291 -18.26 -2.39 -14.80
C PHE A 291 -19.25 -3.52 -14.57
N PHE A 292 -20.27 -3.61 -15.42
CA PHE A 292 -21.12 -4.78 -15.42
C PHE A 292 -20.31 -6.01 -15.84
N LEU A 293 -20.26 -7.01 -14.97
CA LEU A 293 -19.44 -8.21 -15.12
C LEU A 293 -19.78 -8.97 -16.41
N GLY A 294 -21.06 -9.00 -16.79
CA GLY A 294 -21.51 -9.63 -18.03
C GLY A 294 -20.92 -9.02 -19.31
N ASN A 295 -20.49 -7.75 -19.28
CA ASN A 295 -19.95 -7.05 -20.44
C ASN A 295 -18.43 -7.04 -20.45
N ILE A 296 -17.81 -6.76 -19.29
CA ILE A 296 -16.36 -6.54 -19.21
C ILE A 296 -15.57 -7.82 -19.00
N PHE A 297 -16.19 -8.89 -18.48
CA PHE A 297 -15.47 -10.11 -18.14
C PHE A 297 -14.78 -10.67 -19.39
N THR A 298 -13.48 -10.89 -19.26
CA THR A 298 -12.66 -11.57 -20.25
C THR A 298 -12.10 -12.82 -19.60
N ARG A 299 -12.31 -13.94 -20.27
CA ARG A 299 -11.95 -15.26 -19.74
C ARG A 299 -10.44 -15.31 -19.48
N LEU A 300 -10.07 -15.74 -18.28
CA LEU A 300 -8.68 -15.86 -17.86
C LEU A 300 -8.07 -17.16 -18.37
N LYS A 301 -6.74 -17.16 -18.61
CA LYS A 301 -6.02 -18.41 -18.84
C LYS A 301 -5.87 -19.15 -17.51
N VAL A 302 -6.58 -20.26 -17.36
CA VAL A 302 -6.50 -21.15 -16.20
C VAL A 302 -5.89 -22.47 -16.65
N VAL A 303 -4.87 -22.93 -15.93
CA VAL A 303 -4.11 -24.13 -16.26
C VAL A 303 -3.99 -25.04 -15.05
N ARG A 304 -3.90 -26.36 -15.28
CA ARG A 304 -3.62 -27.31 -14.17
C ARG A 304 -2.16 -27.23 -13.76
N ARG A 305 -1.93 -27.39 -12.46
CA ARG A 305 -0.61 -27.54 -11.88
C ARG A 305 -0.48 -28.93 -11.28
N LYS A 306 0.53 -29.68 -11.69
CA LYS A 306 0.81 -31.01 -11.13
C LYS A 306 1.26 -30.88 -9.69
N LYS A 307 0.77 -31.75 -8.81
CA LYS A 307 1.26 -31.83 -7.42
C LYS A 307 2.70 -32.33 -7.38
N THR A 308 3.04 -33.23 -8.30
CA THR A 308 4.40 -33.72 -8.50
C THR A 308 5.24 -32.63 -9.15
N ARG A 309 6.29 -32.17 -8.46
CA ARG A 309 7.29 -31.19 -8.93
C ARG A 309 6.76 -29.77 -9.24
N GLY A 310 5.45 -29.53 -9.13
CA GLY A 310 4.84 -28.21 -9.28
C GLY A 310 4.80 -27.70 -10.72
N GLU A 311 4.96 -28.58 -11.70
CA GLU A 311 4.96 -28.25 -13.13
C GLU A 311 3.58 -27.75 -13.59
N ILE A 312 3.58 -26.69 -14.38
CA ILE A 312 2.37 -26.14 -14.99
C ILE A 312 2.13 -26.90 -16.30
N THR A 313 0.88 -27.33 -16.51
CA THR A 313 0.47 -27.95 -17.77
C THR A 313 0.02 -26.89 -18.77
N ASP A 314 0.20 -27.15 -20.06
CA ASP A 314 -0.36 -26.30 -21.13
C ASP A 314 -1.86 -26.54 -21.37
N VAL A 315 -2.49 -27.41 -20.57
CA VAL A 315 -3.91 -27.76 -20.70
C VAL A 315 -4.77 -26.66 -20.08
N PHE A 316 -5.52 -25.98 -20.94
CA PHE A 316 -6.48 -24.97 -20.53
C PHE A 316 -7.70 -25.59 -19.86
N VAL A 317 -8.13 -25.01 -18.74
CA VAL A 317 -9.28 -25.47 -17.95
C VAL A 317 -10.42 -24.46 -18.07
N ASP A 318 -11.60 -24.95 -18.49
CA ASP A 318 -12.83 -24.15 -18.44
C ASP A 318 -13.30 -23.94 -17.00
N MET A 319 -13.98 -22.83 -16.75
CA MET A 319 -14.64 -22.57 -15.47
C MET A 319 -15.70 -23.62 -15.16
N SER A 320 -16.37 -24.19 -16.18
CA SER A 320 -17.28 -25.32 -16.02
C SER A 320 -16.58 -26.62 -15.61
N SER A 321 -15.28 -26.72 -15.87
CA SER A 321 -14.50 -27.96 -15.80
C SER A 321 -13.48 -27.97 -14.66
N ILE A 322 -13.55 -27.01 -13.73
CA ILE A 322 -12.60 -26.91 -12.62
C ILE A 322 -12.66 -28.11 -11.66
N LEU A 323 -13.81 -28.77 -11.59
CA LEU A 323 -14.05 -29.97 -10.79
C LEU A 323 -14.06 -31.26 -11.63
N ASP A 324 -13.69 -31.18 -12.92
CA ASP A 324 -13.68 -32.36 -13.78
C ASP A 324 -12.55 -33.32 -13.39
N PRO A 325 -12.79 -34.63 -13.56
CA PRO A 325 -11.78 -35.67 -13.41
C PRO A 325 -10.50 -35.35 -14.21
N TYR A 326 -9.35 -35.71 -13.65
CA TYR A 326 -8.06 -35.58 -14.32
C TYR A 326 -7.10 -36.70 -13.91
N GLU A 327 -5.92 -36.77 -14.53
CA GLU A 327 -4.98 -37.89 -14.38
C GLU A 327 -4.66 -38.27 -12.92
N GLU A 328 -4.50 -37.30 -12.02
CA GLU A 328 -4.16 -37.56 -10.61
C GLU A 328 -5.39 -37.74 -9.70
N CYS A 329 -6.61 -37.38 -10.16
CA CYS A 329 -7.83 -37.49 -9.34
C CYS A 329 -9.09 -37.63 -10.22
N SER A 330 -9.81 -38.73 -10.04
CA SER A 330 -11.03 -39.05 -10.79
C SER A 330 -12.29 -38.31 -10.31
N ALA A 331 -12.28 -37.71 -9.12
CA ALA A 331 -13.40 -36.94 -8.59
C ALA A 331 -12.90 -35.88 -7.59
N PRO A 332 -12.40 -34.73 -8.06
CA PRO A 332 -11.90 -33.68 -7.19
C PRO A 332 -13.01 -33.09 -6.31
N ARG A 333 -12.88 -33.20 -4.98
CA ARG A 333 -13.77 -32.50 -4.04
C ARG A 333 -13.30 -31.07 -3.83
N THR A 334 -11.98 -30.89 -3.70
CA THR A 334 -11.36 -29.62 -3.32
C THR A 334 -10.39 -29.11 -4.39
N VAL A 335 -10.59 -27.87 -4.81
CA VAL A 335 -9.79 -27.20 -5.85
C VAL A 335 -9.18 -25.94 -5.28
N LEU A 336 -7.86 -25.84 -5.33
CA LEU A 336 -7.15 -24.61 -5.01
C LEU A 336 -6.75 -23.89 -6.29
N ILE A 337 -7.19 -22.66 -6.44
CA ILE A 337 -6.85 -21.79 -7.57
C ILE A 337 -5.86 -20.73 -7.09
N GLU A 338 -4.64 -20.82 -7.58
CA GLU A 338 -3.57 -19.89 -7.24
C GLU A 338 -3.34 -18.84 -8.33
N GLY A 339 -2.77 -17.70 -7.93
CA GLY A 339 -2.33 -16.68 -8.88
C GLY A 339 -1.71 -15.50 -8.16
N GLU A 340 -0.92 -14.73 -8.91
CA GLU A 340 -0.30 -13.50 -8.40
C GLU A 340 -1.36 -12.43 -8.05
N PRO A 341 -1.00 -11.40 -7.26
CA PRO A 341 -1.87 -10.25 -7.02
C PRO A 341 -2.34 -9.59 -8.33
N GLY A 342 -3.61 -9.19 -8.40
CA GLY A 342 -4.20 -8.55 -9.59
C GLY A 342 -4.55 -9.50 -10.75
N MET A 343 -4.25 -10.80 -10.66
CA MET A 343 -4.55 -11.77 -11.73
C MET A 343 -6.04 -12.10 -11.94
N GLY A 344 -6.93 -11.55 -11.12
CA GLY A 344 -8.38 -11.72 -11.27
C GLY A 344 -8.99 -12.90 -10.52
N LYS A 345 -8.35 -13.42 -9.47
CA LYS A 345 -8.88 -14.50 -8.61
C LYS A 345 -10.28 -14.19 -8.05
N THR A 346 -10.44 -13.05 -7.38
CA THR A 346 -11.74 -12.57 -6.88
C THR A 346 -12.75 -12.39 -8.00
N THR A 347 -12.34 -11.81 -9.13
CA THR A 347 -13.22 -11.65 -10.31
C THR A 347 -13.69 -12.99 -10.86
N TYR A 348 -12.82 -14.02 -10.81
CA TYR A 348 -13.16 -15.39 -11.21
C TYR A 348 -14.22 -16.00 -10.29
N CYS A 349 -14.08 -15.86 -8.97
CA CYS A 349 -15.07 -16.31 -7.98
C CYS A 349 -16.43 -15.62 -8.17
N LYS A 350 -16.42 -14.29 -8.31
CA LYS A 350 -17.63 -13.50 -8.57
C LYS A 350 -18.32 -13.91 -9.86
N LYS A 351 -17.55 -14.16 -10.93
CA LYS A 351 -18.07 -14.62 -12.21
C LYS A 351 -18.74 -15.98 -12.11
N TYR A 352 -18.13 -16.93 -11.39
CA TYR A 352 -18.72 -18.24 -11.16
C TYR A 352 -20.07 -18.12 -10.45
N ALA A 353 -20.12 -17.35 -9.35
CA ALA A 353 -21.34 -17.13 -8.57
C ALA A 353 -22.43 -16.43 -9.40
N TYR A 354 -22.04 -15.43 -10.20
CA TYR A 354 -22.94 -14.70 -11.09
C TYR A 354 -23.51 -15.57 -12.23
N ASP A 355 -22.69 -16.43 -12.85
CA ASP A 355 -23.14 -17.32 -13.93
C ASP A 355 -24.08 -18.40 -13.40
N TRP A 356 -23.78 -18.95 -12.22
CA TRP A 356 -24.72 -19.83 -11.50
C TRP A 356 -26.04 -19.13 -11.18
N ALA A 357 -26.01 -17.88 -10.71
CA ALA A 357 -27.22 -17.14 -10.37
C ALA A 357 -28.08 -16.78 -11.59
N THR A 358 -27.46 -16.57 -12.76
CA THR A 358 -28.13 -16.18 -14.01
C THR A 358 -28.49 -17.35 -14.92
N ASN A 359 -28.15 -18.59 -14.53
CA ASN A 359 -28.34 -19.81 -15.32
C ASN A 359 -27.74 -19.71 -16.74
N LYS A 360 -26.72 -18.86 -16.94
CA LYS A 360 -26.13 -18.62 -18.27
C LYS A 360 -25.19 -19.73 -18.72
N GLN A 361 -24.60 -20.43 -17.76
CA GLN A 361 -23.91 -21.69 -17.91
C GLN A 361 -24.13 -22.42 -16.59
N GLU A 362 -24.87 -23.53 -16.58
CA GLU A 362 -24.86 -24.40 -15.40
C GLU A 362 -23.41 -24.86 -15.20
N PRO A 363 -22.79 -24.57 -14.04
CA PRO A 363 -21.53 -25.20 -13.72
C PRO A 363 -21.82 -26.68 -13.55
N GLN A 364 -21.42 -27.48 -14.53
CA GLN A 364 -21.52 -28.93 -14.43
C GLN A 364 -20.55 -29.35 -13.33
N GLY A 365 -21.07 -29.81 -12.20
CA GLY A 365 -20.27 -30.54 -11.23
C GLY A 365 -19.73 -31.82 -11.87
N CYS A 366 -18.80 -32.47 -11.18
CA CYS A 366 -18.28 -33.78 -11.57
C CYS A 366 -19.46 -34.75 -11.87
N GLY A 367 -19.63 -35.15 -13.14
CA GLY A 367 -20.58 -36.18 -13.54
C GLY A 367 -22.04 -35.75 -13.78
N SER A 368 -22.30 -34.62 -14.46
CA SER A 368 -23.63 -34.26 -14.98
C SER A 368 -24.68 -33.85 -13.93
N THR A 369 -24.28 -33.38 -12.74
CA THR A 369 -25.22 -32.84 -11.73
C THR A 369 -24.91 -31.38 -11.40
N ALA A 370 -25.90 -30.50 -11.54
CA ALA A 370 -25.78 -29.08 -11.22
C ALA A 370 -25.81 -28.86 -9.70
N PHE A 371 -25.02 -27.90 -9.21
CA PHE A 371 -25.04 -27.49 -7.81
C PHE A 371 -26.38 -26.85 -7.45
N LYS A 372 -27.03 -27.37 -6.40
CA LYS A 372 -28.26 -26.80 -5.83
C LYS A 372 -28.00 -25.41 -5.27
N VAL A 373 -26.85 -25.22 -4.61
CA VAL A 373 -26.45 -23.95 -4.01
C VAL A 373 -24.95 -23.69 -4.21
N VAL A 374 -24.60 -22.46 -4.58
CA VAL A 374 -23.22 -21.96 -4.57
C VAL A 374 -23.10 -20.89 -3.48
N LEU A 375 -22.23 -21.12 -2.51
CA LEU A 375 -21.98 -20.24 -1.37
C LEU A 375 -20.61 -19.58 -1.56
N LEU A 376 -20.58 -18.28 -1.90
CA LEU A 376 -19.37 -17.49 -2.05
C LEU A 376 -19.08 -16.75 -0.75
N LEU A 377 -18.01 -17.13 -0.05
CA LEU A 377 -17.55 -16.46 1.15
C LEU A 377 -16.26 -15.69 0.88
N LYS A 378 -16.28 -14.39 1.17
CA LYS A 378 -15.10 -13.52 1.15
C LYS A 378 -14.33 -13.73 2.42
N CYS A 379 -13.16 -14.34 2.32
CA CYS A 379 -12.34 -14.71 3.48
C CYS A 379 -11.94 -13.52 4.35
N ARG A 380 -11.69 -12.36 3.75
CA ARG A 380 -11.39 -11.11 4.45
C ARG A 380 -12.49 -10.67 5.43
N ASP A 381 -13.74 -11.00 5.11
CA ASP A 381 -14.92 -10.57 5.85
C ASP A 381 -15.42 -11.68 6.80
N ILE A 382 -14.57 -12.67 7.11
CA ILE A 382 -14.89 -13.77 8.03
C ILE A 382 -14.32 -13.47 9.41
N HIS A 383 -15.22 -13.35 10.40
CA HIS A 383 -14.85 -13.06 11.78
C HIS A 383 -14.93 -14.29 12.70
N SER A 384 -15.67 -15.32 12.30
CA SER A 384 -15.99 -16.46 13.16
C SER A 384 -15.87 -17.80 12.45
N ASP A 385 -16.93 -18.62 12.43
CA ASP A 385 -16.97 -19.93 11.77
C ASP A 385 -17.66 -19.89 10.40
N VAL A 386 -17.71 -21.04 9.72
CA VAL A 386 -18.32 -21.15 8.39
C VAL A 386 -19.82 -20.85 8.40
N TRP A 387 -20.53 -21.11 9.51
CA TRP A 387 -21.97 -20.92 9.61
C TRP A 387 -22.31 -19.45 9.83
N GLU A 388 -21.61 -18.78 10.75
CA GLU A 388 -21.71 -17.34 10.94
C GLU A 388 -21.28 -16.58 9.68
N ALA A 389 -20.25 -17.05 8.96
CA ALA A 389 -19.88 -16.45 7.68
C ALA A 389 -20.98 -16.58 6.61
N ILE A 390 -21.72 -17.69 6.57
CA ILE A 390 -22.87 -17.85 5.67
C ILE A 390 -24.00 -16.90 6.09
N ASP A 391 -24.28 -16.78 7.39
CA ASP A 391 -25.29 -15.87 7.93
C ASP A 391 -24.99 -14.42 7.56
N ASP A 392 -23.80 -13.94 7.94
CA ASP A 392 -23.37 -12.56 7.81
C ASP A 392 -23.28 -12.08 6.35
N GLN A 393 -22.83 -12.96 5.45
CA GLN A 393 -22.52 -12.58 4.07
C GLN A 393 -23.64 -12.89 3.07
N LEU A 394 -24.45 -13.93 3.32
CA LEU A 394 -25.36 -14.49 2.30
C LEU A 394 -26.85 -14.45 2.69
N LEU A 395 -27.19 -14.48 3.99
CA LEU A 395 -28.59 -14.54 4.44
C LEU A 395 -29.17 -13.15 4.73
N PRO A 396 -30.51 -12.98 4.67
CA PRO A 396 -31.18 -11.75 5.10
C PRO A 396 -30.94 -11.49 6.59
N ARG A 397 -30.74 -10.21 6.96
CA ARG A 397 -30.50 -9.82 8.37
C ARG A 397 -31.70 -10.02 9.29
N ASP A 398 -32.89 -10.09 8.70
CA ASP A 398 -34.19 -10.25 9.35
C ASP A 398 -34.74 -11.67 9.22
N ILE A 399 -33.90 -12.64 8.82
CA ILE A 399 -34.28 -14.04 8.75
C ILE A 399 -34.68 -14.58 10.13
N ASP A 400 -35.76 -15.34 10.18
CA ASP A 400 -36.15 -16.04 11.39
C ASP A 400 -35.12 -17.12 11.78
N GLU A 401 -34.80 -17.22 13.08
CA GLU A 401 -33.79 -18.16 13.57
C GLU A 401 -34.14 -19.62 13.28
N GLU A 402 -35.42 -20.00 13.30
CA GLU A 402 -35.84 -21.36 12.97
C GLU A 402 -35.58 -21.66 11.49
N VAL A 403 -35.95 -20.74 10.60
CA VAL A 403 -35.71 -20.82 9.15
C VAL A 403 -34.21 -20.89 8.86
N LYS A 404 -33.39 -20.10 9.57
CA LYS A 404 -31.93 -20.13 9.47
C LYS A 404 -31.36 -21.51 9.86
N GLN A 405 -31.78 -22.05 11.00
CA GLN A 405 -31.30 -23.37 11.45
C GLN A 405 -31.77 -24.49 10.51
N GLN A 406 -32.96 -24.38 9.94
CA GLN A 406 -33.45 -25.30 8.90
C GLN A 406 -32.59 -25.22 7.63
N PHE A 407 -32.15 -24.03 7.22
CA PHE A 407 -31.23 -23.87 6.09
C PHE A 407 -29.84 -24.48 6.34
N PHE A 408 -29.28 -24.29 7.53
CA PHE A 408 -28.02 -24.94 7.90
C PHE A 408 -28.14 -26.46 7.94
N ARG A 409 -29.28 -26.99 8.40
CA ARG A 409 -29.57 -28.43 8.33
C ARG A 409 -29.65 -28.91 6.88
N PHE A 410 -30.34 -28.17 6.01
CA PHE A 410 -30.41 -28.47 4.58
C PHE A 410 -29.03 -28.56 3.93
N ILE A 411 -28.11 -27.63 4.24
CA ILE A 411 -26.72 -27.67 3.75
C ILE A 411 -26.00 -28.94 4.23
N ARG A 412 -26.14 -29.31 5.51
CA ARG A 412 -25.52 -30.51 6.09
C ARG A 412 -26.04 -31.80 5.45
N GLU A 413 -27.31 -31.86 5.07
CA GLU A 413 -27.95 -33.02 4.44
C GLU A 413 -27.66 -33.12 2.95
N ASN A 414 -27.45 -31.99 2.26
CA ASN A 414 -27.29 -31.93 0.80
C ASN A 414 -25.85 -31.66 0.34
N GLN A 415 -24.85 -31.87 1.19
CA GLN A 415 -23.44 -31.50 0.96
C GLN A 415 -22.91 -31.76 -0.45
N SER A 416 -23.17 -32.94 -1.05
CA SER A 416 -22.68 -33.29 -2.39
C SER A 416 -23.19 -32.37 -3.51
N SER A 417 -24.31 -31.69 -3.30
CA SER A 417 -24.90 -30.73 -4.24
C SER A 417 -24.63 -29.27 -3.84
N ILE A 418 -23.76 -29.02 -2.85
CA ILE A 418 -23.35 -27.69 -2.41
C ILE A 418 -21.91 -27.43 -2.88
N LEU A 419 -21.69 -26.24 -3.43
CA LEU A 419 -20.37 -25.71 -3.72
C LEU A 419 -20.06 -24.55 -2.78
N LEU A 420 -18.95 -24.63 -2.07
CA LEU A 420 -18.42 -23.55 -1.25
C LEU A 420 -17.22 -22.91 -1.94
N ILE A 421 -17.32 -21.62 -2.26
CA ILE A 421 -16.24 -20.83 -2.84
C ILE A 421 -15.64 -19.96 -1.75
N LEU A 422 -14.36 -20.18 -1.43
CA LEU A 422 -13.59 -19.40 -0.46
C LEU A 422 -12.69 -18.43 -1.21
N ASP A 423 -13.07 -17.16 -1.28
CA ASP A 423 -12.29 -16.15 -1.99
C ASP A 423 -11.26 -15.48 -1.07
N GLY A 424 -9.98 -15.73 -1.36
CA GLY A 424 -8.84 -15.10 -0.70
C GLY A 424 -8.44 -15.74 0.63
N LEU A 425 -8.08 -17.03 0.64
CA LEU A 425 -7.59 -17.70 1.86
C LEU A 425 -6.43 -16.97 2.54
N ASP A 426 -5.60 -16.26 1.76
CA ASP A 426 -4.51 -15.41 2.29
C ASP A 426 -4.99 -14.18 3.08
N GLU A 427 -6.27 -13.82 2.97
CA GLU A 427 -6.90 -12.70 3.67
C GLU A 427 -7.65 -13.16 4.94
N LEU A 428 -7.64 -14.47 5.28
CA LEU A 428 -8.22 -14.97 6.52
C LEU A 428 -7.40 -14.51 7.75
N PRO A 429 -8.07 -14.16 8.87
CA PRO A 429 -7.36 -13.98 10.14
C PRO A 429 -6.62 -15.26 10.54
N SER A 430 -5.37 -15.14 11.01
CA SER A 430 -4.51 -16.29 11.32
C SER A 430 -5.14 -17.25 12.35
N SER A 431 -5.97 -16.75 13.26
CA SER A 431 -6.71 -17.55 14.25
C SER A 431 -7.74 -18.49 13.65
N LYS A 432 -8.16 -18.28 12.40
CA LYS A 432 -9.22 -19.04 11.72
C LYS A 432 -8.70 -20.01 10.65
N LEU A 433 -7.41 -19.90 10.27
CA LEU A 433 -6.80 -20.77 9.26
C LEU A 433 -6.92 -22.26 9.60
N SER A 434 -6.82 -22.63 10.88
CA SER A 434 -6.99 -24.03 11.32
C SER A 434 -8.38 -24.57 10.98
N MET A 435 -9.43 -23.81 11.32
CA MET A 435 -10.82 -24.19 11.07
C MET A 435 -11.12 -24.35 9.58
N PHE A 436 -10.68 -23.41 8.75
CA PHE A 436 -10.86 -23.50 7.30
C PHE A 436 -9.96 -24.57 6.66
N SER A 437 -8.82 -24.90 7.27
CA SER A 437 -8.02 -26.06 6.87
C SER A 437 -8.76 -27.36 7.15
N GLU A 438 -9.46 -27.49 8.28
CA GLU A 438 -10.29 -28.68 8.60
C GLU A 438 -11.46 -28.84 7.62
N LEU A 439 -12.02 -27.74 7.14
CA LEU A 439 -13.04 -27.71 6.09
C LEU A 439 -12.48 -28.21 4.74
N ILE A 440 -11.29 -27.73 4.35
CA ILE A 440 -10.59 -28.18 3.14
C ILE A 440 -10.19 -29.66 3.25
N GLU A 441 -9.67 -30.10 4.39
CA GLU A 441 -9.36 -31.51 4.67
C GLU A 441 -10.61 -32.41 4.72
N GLY A 442 -11.80 -31.83 4.83
CA GLY A 442 -13.06 -32.58 4.90
C GLY A 442 -13.38 -33.14 6.27
N ARG A 443 -12.76 -32.65 7.35
CA ARG A 443 -13.19 -32.95 8.72
C ARG A 443 -14.52 -32.26 9.04
N VAL A 444 -14.74 -31.09 8.44
CA VAL A 444 -16.01 -30.37 8.44
C VAL A 444 -16.57 -30.42 7.01
N LEU A 445 -17.87 -30.73 6.87
CA LEU A 445 -18.54 -30.89 5.57
C LEU A 445 -17.78 -31.80 4.56
N PRO A 446 -17.54 -33.08 4.92
CA PRO A 446 -16.72 -34.03 4.15
C PRO A 446 -17.18 -34.27 2.71
N LYS A 447 -18.46 -34.04 2.41
CA LYS A 447 -19.05 -34.29 1.08
C LYS A 447 -19.25 -33.03 0.25
N CYS A 448 -18.97 -31.85 0.82
CA CYS A 448 -19.15 -30.57 0.14
C CYS A 448 -18.00 -30.32 -0.84
N HIS A 449 -18.32 -29.80 -2.04
CA HIS A 449 -17.30 -29.36 -2.99
C HIS A 449 -16.76 -28.00 -2.56
N ILE A 450 -15.46 -27.79 -2.68
CA ILE A 450 -14.79 -26.56 -2.24
C ILE A 450 -13.88 -26.04 -3.34
N VAL A 451 -14.05 -24.76 -3.69
CA VAL A 451 -13.11 -24.03 -4.54
C VAL A 451 -12.53 -22.90 -3.71
N ALA A 452 -11.23 -22.92 -3.48
CA ALA A 452 -10.54 -21.89 -2.73
C ALA A 452 -9.58 -21.11 -3.62
N THR A 453 -9.45 -19.80 -3.39
CA THR A 453 -8.44 -18.97 -4.05
C THR A 453 -7.38 -18.50 -3.06
N ALA A 454 -6.13 -18.43 -3.50
CA ALA A 454 -5.04 -17.92 -2.67
C ALA A 454 -3.90 -17.34 -3.52
N ARG A 455 -3.03 -16.54 -2.89
CA ARG A 455 -1.68 -16.28 -3.44
C ARG A 455 -0.82 -17.53 -3.41
N HIS A 456 0.17 -17.59 -4.31
CA HIS A 456 1.09 -18.73 -4.39
C HIS A 456 1.90 -18.95 -3.10
N GLU A 457 2.13 -17.92 -2.30
CA GLU A 457 2.89 -18.07 -1.05
C GLU A 457 2.04 -18.70 0.05
N ALA A 458 0.82 -18.20 0.24
CA ALA A 458 -0.12 -18.67 1.26
C ALA A 458 -0.73 -20.04 0.91
N GLY A 459 -0.99 -20.32 -0.38
CA GLY A 459 -1.57 -21.59 -0.81
C GLY A 459 -0.72 -22.81 -0.46
N LYS A 460 0.59 -22.64 -0.20
CA LYS A 460 1.51 -23.71 0.20
C LYS A 460 1.02 -24.52 1.40
N GLU A 461 0.39 -23.86 2.37
CA GLU A 461 -0.05 -24.50 3.63
C GLU A 461 -1.18 -25.51 3.39
N VAL A 462 -2.07 -25.21 2.45
CA VAL A 462 -3.29 -25.98 2.16
C VAL A 462 -3.18 -26.87 0.92
N ARG A 463 -2.19 -26.68 0.04
CA ARG A 463 -1.97 -27.48 -1.17
C ARG A 463 -2.02 -28.99 -0.96
N LYS A 464 -1.44 -29.45 0.14
CA LYS A 464 -1.37 -30.88 0.49
C LYS A 464 -2.76 -31.49 0.75
N CYS A 465 -3.72 -30.65 1.15
CA CYS A 465 -5.07 -31.04 1.50
C CYS A 465 -6.06 -30.87 0.33
N CYS A 466 -5.66 -30.23 -0.76
CA CYS A 466 -6.52 -30.00 -1.93
C CYS A 466 -6.37 -31.13 -2.95
N ASP A 467 -7.46 -31.54 -3.61
CA ASP A 467 -7.45 -32.62 -4.61
C ASP A 467 -6.89 -32.16 -5.95
N ALA A 468 -7.22 -30.94 -6.39
CA ALA A 468 -6.72 -30.34 -7.63
C ALA A 468 -6.09 -28.97 -7.38
N LEU A 469 -5.04 -28.66 -8.14
CA LEU A 469 -4.36 -27.37 -8.14
C LEU A 469 -4.50 -26.72 -9.52
N LEU A 470 -5.04 -25.51 -9.55
CA LEU A 470 -5.15 -24.68 -10.74
C LEU A 470 -4.36 -23.39 -10.55
N GLN A 471 -3.90 -22.83 -11.66
CA GLN A 471 -3.20 -21.54 -11.67
C GLN A 471 -3.83 -20.61 -12.70
N ILE A 472 -4.10 -19.38 -12.28
CA ILE A 472 -4.52 -18.28 -13.14
C ILE A 472 -3.27 -17.54 -13.63
N GLU A 473 -3.03 -17.56 -14.94
CA GLU A 473 -1.90 -16.87 -15.58
C GLU A 473 -2.24 -15.46 -16.08
N GLY A 474 -3.50 -15.04 -15.96
CA GLY A 474 -3.96 -13.71 -16.38
C GLY A 474 -4.42 -13.64 -17.84
N PHE A 475 -4.13 -12.52 -18.50
CA PHE A 475 -4.53 -12.24 -19.88
C PHE A 475 -3.46 -12.63 -20.90
N THR A 476 -3.89 -13.29 -21.98
CA THR A 476 -3.10 -13.41 -23.22
C THR A 476 -3.20 -12.11 -24.01
N GLU A 477 -2.36 -11.93 -25.05
CA GLU A 477 -2.47 -10.74 -25.92
C GLU A 477 -3.87 -10.59 -26.54
N GLU A 478 -4.56 -11.69 -26.85
CA GLU A 478 -5.94 -11.68 -27.35
C GLU A 478 -6.93 -11.24 -26.28
N HIS A 479 -6.76 -11.72 -25.04
CA HIS A 479 -7.58 -11.29 -23.90
C HIS A 479 -7.41 -9.80 -23.61
N VAL A 480 -6.18 -9.28 -23.67
CA VAL A 480 -5.91 -7.84 -23.51
C VAL A 480 -6.67 -7.04 -24.56
N LYS A 481 -6.54 -7.38 -25.85
CA LYS A 481 -7.27 -6.71 -26.94
C LYS A 481 -8.78 -6.75 -26.74
N GLY A 482 -9.31 -7.91 -26.36
CA GLY A 482 -10.73 -8.09 -26.08
C GLY A 482 -11.21 -7.23 -24.91
N PHE A 483 -10.44 -7.18 -23.81
CA PHE A 483 -10.75 -6.34 -22.66
C PHE A 483 -10.73 -4.85 -23.01
N VAL A 484 -9.67 -4.36 -23.68
CA VAL A 484 -9.53 -2.95 -24.10
C VAL A 484 -10.70 -2.54 -25.01
N THR A 485 -11.10 -3.42 -25.93
CA THR A 485 -12.23 -3.15 -26.85
C THR A 485 -13.56 -3.05 -26.10
N LYS A 486 -13.78 -3.91 -25.10
CA LYS A 486 -14.98 -3.87 -24.24
C LYS A 486 -14.99 -2.62 -23.34
N TYR A 487 -13.83 -2.21 -22.83
CA TYR A 487 -13.68 -1.04 -21.97
C TYR A 487 -14.02 0.24 -22.73
N PHE A 488 -13.40 0.45 -23.89
CA PHE A 488 -13.60 1.65 -24.72
C PHE A 488 -14.66 1.46 -25.80
N LYS A 489 -15.79 0.82 -25.45
CA LYS A 489 -16.84 0.47 -26.43
C LYS A 489 -17.29 1.67 -27.28
N GLU A 490 -17.29 2.86 -26.70
CA GLU A 490 -17.72 4.12 -27.32
C GLU A 490 -16.56 5.00 -27.81
N ARG A 491 -15.30 4.60 -27.54
CA ARG A 491 -14.07 5.38 -27.79
C ARG A 491 -13.06 4.56 -28.59
N THR A 492 -13.40 4.24 -29.84
CA THR A 492 -12.56 3.45 -30.74
C THR A 492 -11.21 4.12 -31.05
N ASP A 493 -11.14 5.45 -30.94
CA ASP A 493 -9.89 6.22 -31.03
C ASP A 493 -8.87 5.78 -29.97
N LEU A 494 -9.32 5.60 -28.72
CA LEU A 494 -8.47 5.18 -27.60
C LEU A 494 -8.07 3.70 -27.71
N VAL A 495 -8.97 2.84 -28.22
CA VAL A 495 -8.63 1.43 -28.54
C VAL A 495 -7.45 1.37 -29.50
N ILE A 496 -7.49 2.16 -30.58
CA ILE A 496 -6.45 2.17 -31.60
C ILE A 496 -5.14 2.69 -31.02
N LYS A 497 -5.17 3.84 -30.32
CA LYS A 497 -3.98 4.44 -29.70
C LYS A 497 -3.31 3.47 -28.70
N LEU A 498 -4.09 2.90 -27.78
CA LEU A 498 -3.57 1.98 -26.77
C LEU A 498 -3.02 0.69 -27.42
N SER A 499 -3.75 0.12 -28.38
CA SER A 499 -3.32 -1.10 -29.08
C SER A 499 -2.04 -0.88 -29.89
N GLN A 500 -1.90 0.26 -30.57
CA GLN A 500 -0.67 0.63 -31.28
C GLN A 500 0.50 0.87 -30.33
N ARG A 501 0.25 1.47 -29.17
CA ARG A 501 1.28 1.67 -28.14
C ARG A 501 1.76 0.34 -27.57
N MET A 502 0.83 -0.58 -27.27
CA MET A 502 1.14 -1.92 -26.76
C MET A 502 1.87 -2.77 -27.79
N SER A 503 1.51 -2.72 -29.08
CA SER A 503 2.22 -3.51 -30.10
C SER A 503 3.68 -3.11 -30.26
N ARG A 504 4.01 -1.83 -30.07
CA ARG A 504 5.38 -1.28 -30.15
C ARG A 504 6.21 -1.54 -28.89
N ASP A 505 5.57 -1.74 -27.74
CA ASP A 505 6.25 -1.77 -26.44
C ASP A 505 6.08 -3.11 -25.73
N LYS A 506 7.16 -3.89 -25.71
CA LYS A 506 7.18 -5.20 -25.07
C LYS A 506 6.88 -5.12 -23.57
N ASN A 507 7.35 -4.08 -22.88
CA ASN A 507 7.21 -3.93 -21.45
C ASN A 507 5.77 -3.56 -21.07
N LEU A 508 5.08 -2.74 -21.87
CA LEU A 508 3.65 -2.51 -21.71
C LEU A 508 2.81 -3.77 -21.94
N ARG A 509 3.20 -4.62 -22.92
CA ARG A 509 2.55 -5.93 -23.12
C ARG A 509 2.71 -6.85 -21.92
N GLU A 510 3.90 -6.94 -21.36
CA GLU A 510 4.16 -7.73 -20.15
C GLU A 510 3.36 -7.22 -18.96
N ILE A 511 3.26 -5.90 -18.77
CA ILE A 511 2.45 -5.29 -17.70
C ILE A 511 0.97 -5.61 -17.88
N ALA A 512 0.47 -5.55 -19.10
CA ALA A 512 -0.94 -5.79 -19.45
C ALA A 512 -1.37 -7.25 -19.32
N ALA A 513 -0.44 -8.21 -19.26
CA ALA A 513 -0.79 -9.60 -18.95
C ALA A 513 -1.51 -9.72 -17.61
N ASN A 514 -1.28 -8.78 -16.67
CA ASN A 514 -2.05 -8.66 -15.44
C ASN A 514 -3.37 -7.89 -15.69
N PRO A 515 -4.56 -8.49 -15.45
CA PRO A 515 -5.86 -7.85 -15.65
C PRO A 515 -6.05 -6.52 -14.91
N LEU A 516 -5.58 -6.42 -13.65
CA LEU A 516 -5.67 -5.17 -12.88
C LEU A 516 -4.85 -4.05 -13.55
N ASN A 517 -3.65 -4.37 -14.01
CA ASN A 517 -2.81 -3.41 -14.73
C ASN A 517 -3.43 -3.03 -16.08
N THR A 518 -4.06 -3.97 -16.80
CA THR A 518 -4.78 -3.65 -18.04
C THR A 518 -5.93 -2.68 -17.77
N ALA A 519 -6.74 -2.91 -16.74
CA ALA A 519 -7.80 -1.97 -16.35
C ALA A 519 -7.20 -0.58 -16.03
N LEU A 520 -6.07 -0.54 -15.34
CA LEU A 520 -5.41 0.70 -14.96
C LEU A 520 -4.81 1.44 -16.15
N LEU A 521 -4.24 0.72 -17.11
CA LEU A 521 -3.77 1.27 -18.38
C LEU A 521 -4.92 1.86 -19.20
N CYS A 522 -6.11 1.23 -19.17
CA CYS A 522 -7.30 1.80 -19.79
C CYS A 522 -7.70 3.10 -19.10
N LEU A 523 -7.76 3.11 -17.77
CA LEU A 523 -8.08 4.33 -17.01
C LEU A 523 -7.14 5.50 -17.32
N LEU A 524 -5.83 5.24 -17.36
CA LEU A 524 -4.84 6.26 -17.71
C LEU A 524 -4.96 6.73 -19.16
N CYS A 525 -5.17 5.79 -20.08
CA CYS A 525 -5.36 6.10 -21.49
C CYS A 525 -6.60 7.00 -21.68
N GLU A 526 -7.67 6.76 -20.93
CA GLU A 526 -8.85 7.61 -20.90
C GLU A 526 -8.54 9.02 -20.37
N GLU A 527 -7.83 9.11 -19.24
CA GLU A 527 -7.54 10.39 -18.57
C GLU A 527 -6.55 11.28 -19.34
N PHE A 528 -5.58 10.68 -20.04
CA PHE A 528 -4.57 11.39 -20.82
C PHE A 528 -4.85 11.36 -22.34
N GLU A 529 -6.09 11.06 -22.73
CA GLU A 529 -6.55 11.01 -24.14
C GLU A 529 -5.64 10.19 -25.08
N GLY A 530 -5.09 9.09 -24.56
CA GLY A 530 -4.22 8.16 -25.25
C GLY A 530 -2.72 8.46 -25.14
N THR A 531 -2.32 9.46 -24.37
CA THR A 531 -0.92 9.85 -24.16
C THR A 531 -0.35 9.11 -22.95
N LEU A 532 0.15 7.89 -23.16
CA LEU A 532 0.81 7.12 -22.10
C LEU A 532 2.32 7.40 -22.04
N PRO A 533 2.92 7.53 -20.84
CA PRO A 533 4.34 7.78 -20.70
C PRO A 533 5.21 6.61 -21.21
N GLU A 534 6.46 6.91 -21.57
CA GLU A 534 7.42 5.91 -22.08
C GLU A 534 8.09 5.09 -20.98
N SER A 535 8.14 5.60 -19.74
CA SER A 535 8.80 4.92 -18.62
C SER A 535 7.81 4.32 -17.63
N ARG A 536 8.13 3.12 -17.10
CA ARG A 536 7.33 2.48 -16.04
C ARG A 536 7.19 3.35 -14.80
N ALA A 537 8.26 4.05 -14.42
CA ALA A 537 8.26 4.90 -13.24
C ALA A 537 7.29 6.07 -13.42
N GLN A 538 7.26 6.68 -14.60
CA GLN A 538 6.31 7.74 -14.91
C GLN A 538 4.88 7.20 -14.98
N LEU A 539 4.67 5.99 -15.53
CA LEU A 539 3.36 5.35 -15.51
C LEU A 539 2.80 5.20 -14.08
N TYR A 540 3.62 4.78 -13.12
CA TYR A 540 3.22 4.72 -11.72
C TYR A 540 2.98 6.09 -11.08
N LEU A 541 3.76 7.12 -11.45
CA LEU A 541 3.53 8.49 -10.98
C LEU A 541 2.20 9.04 -11.52
N ASP A 542 1.91 8.80 -12.80
CA ASP A 542 0.66 9.21 -13.44
C ASP A 542 -0.54 8.47 -12.83
N MET A 543 -0.39 7.20 -12.43
CA MET A 543 -1.39 6.46 -11.65
C MET A 543 -1.67 7.12 -10.29
N VAL A 544 -0.62 7.50 -9.56
CA VAL A 544 -0.76 8.18 -8.27
C VAL A 544 -1.41 9.56 -8.46
N GLU A 545 -0.99 10.31 -9.47
CA GLU A 545 -1.58 11.60 -9.80
C GLU A 545 -3.07 11.48 -10.17
N CYS A 546 -3.42 10.50 -11.00
CA CYS A 546 -4.80 10.14 -11.36
C CYS A 546 -5.67 9.89 -10.11
N VAL A 547 -5.17 9.08 -9.15
CA VAL A 547 -5.86 8.81 -7.88
C VAL A 547 -6.03 10.11 -7.07
N LEU A 548 -4.98 10.91 -6.95
CA LEU A 548 -4.99 12.16 -6.18
C LEU A 548 -5.92 13.22 -6.78
N ARG A 549 -5.98 13.34 -8.12
CA ARG A 549 -6.86 14.28 -8.82
C ARG A 549 -8.33 13.93 -8.61
N ARG A 550 -8.70 12.64 -8.69
CA ARG A 550 -10.08 12.19 -8.42
C ARG A 550 -10.46 12.33 -6.95
N TYR A 551 -9.54 12.08 -6.02
CA TYR A 551 -9.75 12.34 -4.60
C TYR A 551 -10.05 13.82 -4.31
N LYS A 552 -9.39 14.76 -5.00
CA LYS A 552 -9.65 16.20 -4.87
C LYS A 552 -11.02 16.60 -5.44
N LYS A 553 -11.40 16.10 -6.61
CA LYS A 553 -12.69 16.41 -7.25
C LYS A 553 -13.90 15.90 -6.46
N GLY A 554 -13.77 14.79 -5.73
CA GLY A 554 -14.83 14.25 -4.87
C GLY A 554 -15.15 15.09 -3.63
N ARG A 555 -14.39 16.16 -3.32
CA ARG A 555 -14.65 17.07 -2.19
C ARG A 555 -15.40 18.36 -2.58
N ASP A 556 -15.65 18.59 -3.87
CA ASP A 556 -16.28 19.82 -4.37
C ASP A 556 -17.81 19.67 -4.60
N TYR A 557 -18.45 18.62 -4.06
CA TYR A 557 -19.90 18.37 -4.13
C TYR A 557 -20.56 18.31 -2.76
#